data_AF-A0A2U3LC99-F1
#
_entry.id   AF-A0A2U3LC99-F1
#
_cell.length_a   1.000
_cell.length_b   1.000
_cell.length_c   1.000
_cell.angle_alpha   90.00
_cell.angle_beta   90.00
_cell.angle_gamma   90.00
#
_symmetry.space_group_name_H-M   'P 1'
#
loop_
_entity.id
_entity.type
_entity.pdbx_description
1 polymer ?
#
loop_
_entity_poly.entity_id
_entity_poly.type
_entity_poly.pdbx_seq_one_letter_code
_entity_poly.pdbx_strand_id
1 'polypeptide(L)'
;MSSTGIPACVRLTSEQERRIQSLVGSRLYSSPEDVPDAALAAVEQQATPDLEGSQEEQEALLREGLNSGEPVEADDAFWNRLMVETDRMVAEHRAR
;
A
#
# COMPACT_ATOMS: atom_id res chain seq x y z
N MET A 1 -1.46 0.84 19.67
CA MET A 1 -2.73 1.50 19.29
C MET A 1 -3.56 0.45 18.59
N SER A 2 -4.65 -0.02 19.20
CA SER A 2 -5.49 -1.05 18.59
C SER A 2 -6.36 -0.39 17.52
N SER A 3 -6.05 -0.64 16.25
CA SER A 3 -6.90 -0.23 15.13
C SER A 3 -8.27 -0.88 15.32
N THR A 4 -9.31 -0.07 15.52
CA THR A 4 -10.67 -0.57 15.63
C THR A 4 -11.27 -0.51 14.23
N GLY A 5 -11.02 -1.56 13.44
CA GLY A 5 -11.62 -1.70 12.11
C GLY A 5 -13.15 -1.73 12.22
N ILE A 6 -13.84 -1.12 11.26
CA ILE A 6 -15.30 -1.21 11.16
C ILE A 6 -15.62 -2.64 10.71
N PRO A 7 -16.36 -3.45 11.51
CA PRO A 7 -16.67 -4.81 11.12
C PRO A 7 -17.62 -4.80 9.91
N ALA A 8 -17.13 -5.32 8.78
CA ALA A 8 -17.92 -5.53 7.57
C ALA A 8 -18.49 -6.96 7.57
N CYS A 9 -19.81 -7.11 7.40
CA CYS A 9 -20.45 -8.41 7.28
C CYS A 9 -20.66 -8.75 5.80
N VAL A 10 -19.95 -9.75 5.30
CA VAL A 10 -20.11 -10.28 3.94
C VAL A 10 -20.73 -11.67 4.02
N ARG A 11 -21.72 -11.95 3.17
CA ARG A 11 -22.28 -13.30 3.05
C ARG A 11 -21.41 -14.15 2.14
N LEU A 12 -20.86 -15.22 2.70
CA LEU A 12 -20.09 -16.20 1.94
C LEU A 12 -21.00 -17.23 1.28
N THR A 13 -20.59 -17.72 0.12
CA THR A 13 -21.15 -18.95 -0.45
C THR A 13 -20.63 -20.17 0.32
N SER A 14 -21.38 -21.27 0.28
CA SER A 14 -20.95 -22.53 0.92
C SER A 14 -19.62 -23.08 0.36
N GLU A 15 -19.27 -22.72 -0.87
CA GLU A 15 -17.97 -23.05 -1.46
C GLU A 15 -16.84 -22.22 -0.85
N GLN A 16 -17.04 -20.91 -0.68
CA GLN A 16 -16.06 -20.03 -0.06
C GLN A 16 -15.80 -20.42 1.40
N GLU A 17 -16.85 -20.72 2.17
CA GLU A 17 -16.71 -21.23 3.55
C GLU A 17 -15.87 -22.51 3.59
N ARG A 18 -16.14 -23.48 2.71
CA ARG A 18 -15.39 -24.74 2.66
C ARG A 18 -13.91 -24.50 2.36
N ARG A 19 -13.59 -23.58 1.44
CA ARG A 19 -12.21 -23.22 1.10
C ARG A 19 -11.49 -22.55 2.26
N ILE A 20 -12.14 -21.59 2.92
CA ILE A 20 -11.58 -20.91 4.10
C ILE A 20 -11.28 -21.93 5.20
N GLN A 21 -12.24 -22.83 5.50
CA GLN A 21 -12.02 -23.89 6.50
C GLN A 21 -10.88 -24.84 6.13
N SER A 22 -10.70 -25.16 4.85
CA SER A 22 -9.58 -25.98 4.37
C SER A 22 -8.23 -25.29 4.61
N LEU A 23 -8.14 -23.98 4.34
CA LEU A 23 -6.93 -23.18 4.55
C LEU A 23 -6.57 -22.99 6.02
N VAL A 24 -7.57 -22.84 6.89
CA VAL A 24 -7.37 -22.81 8.35
C VAL A 24 -6.97 -24.21 8.84
N GLY A 25 -7.62 -25.26 8.34
CA GLY A 25 -7.31 -26.65 8.67
C GLY A 25 -5.89 -27.08 8.28
N SER A 26 -5.32 -26.49 7.22
CA SER A 26 -3.93 -26.70 6.82
C SER A 26 -2.92 -25.88 7.63
N ARG A 27 -3.38 -25.03 8.57
CA ARG A 27 -2.58 -24.10 9.37
C ARG A 27 -1.82 -23.04 8.55
N LEU A 28 -2.26 -22.79 7.31
CA LEU A 28 -1.74 -21.66 6.53
C LEU A 28 -2.21 -20.31 7.09
N TYR A 29 -3.37 -20.29 7.75
CA TYR A 29 -3.95 -19.13 8.40
C TYR A 29 -4.37 -19.47 9.82
N SER A 30 -4.27 -18.49 10.73
CA SER A 30 -4.57 -18.69 12.15
C SER A 30 -6.06 -18.64 12.42
N SER A 31 -6.80 -17.91 11.59
CA SER A 31 -8.23 -17.71 11.72
C SER A 31 -8.95 -17.67 10.36
N PRO A 32 -10.28 -17.91 10.31
CA PRO A 32 -11.08 -17.69 9.11
C PRO A 32 -11.07 -16.25 8.60
N GLU A 33 -10.98 -15.27 9.50
CA GLU A 33 -10.95 -13.84 9.18
C GLU A 33 -9.63 -13.38 8.54
N ASP A 34 -8.51 -14.06 8.79
CA ASP A 34 -7.24 -13.77 8.12
C ASP A 34 -7.30 -14.03 6.60
N VAL A 35 -8.17 -14.94 6.16
CA VAL A 35 -8.22 -15.38 4.75
C VAL A 35 -8.82 -14.30 3.83
N PRO A 36 -9.98 -13.68 4.13
CA PRO A 36 -10.47 -12.53 3.40
C PRO A 36 -9.50 -11.35 3.37
N ASP A 37 -8.82 -11.06 4.48
CA ASP A 37 -7.86 -9.95 4.55
C ASP A 37 -6.68 -10.20 3.61
N ALA A 38 -6.10 -11.40 3.63
CA ALA A 38 -5.04 -11.78 2.69
C ALA A 38 -5.51 -11.79 1.23
N ALA A 39 -6.75 -12.22 0.97
CA ALA A 39 -7.32 -12.21 -0.37
C ALA A 39 -7.52 -10.77 -0.89
N LEU A 40 -7.95 -9.84 -0.04
CA LEU A 40 -8.08 -8.44 -0.38
C LEU A 40 -6.72 -7.81 -0.69
N ALA A 41 -5.73 -8.01 0.18
CA ALA A 41 -4.37 -7.53 -0.05
C ALA A 41 -3.77 -8.07 -1.37
N ALA A 42 -4.02 -9.34 -1.70
CA ALA A 42 -3.57 -9.91 -2.97
C ALA A 42 -4.25 -9.26 -4.20
N VAL A 43 -5.54 -8.90 -4.07
CA VAL A 43 -6.27 -8.17 -5.12
C VAL A 43 -5.74 -6.75 -5.27
N GLU A 44 -5.45 -6.06 -4.16
CA GLU A 44 -4.89 -4.70 -4.16
C GLU A 44 -3.51 -4.68 -4.83
N GLN A 45 -2.65 -5.64 -4.51
CA GLN A 45 -1.34 -5.80 -5.17
C GLN A 45 -1.48 -6.06 -6.68
N GLN A 46 -2.40 -6.94 -7.09
CA GLN A 46 -2.65 -7.18 -8.52
C GLN A 46 -3.22 -5.95 -9.24
N ALA A 47 -4.03 -5.14 -8.56
CA ALA A 47 -4.59 -3.92 -9.10
C ALA A 47 -3.57 -2.78 -9.21
N THR A 48 -2.42 -2.92 -8.56
CA THR A 48 -1.35 -1.90 -8.52
C THR A 48 0.01 -2.49 -8.94
N PRO A 49 0.13 -2.99 -10.18
CA PRO A 49 1.33 -3.71 -10.63
C PRO A 49 2.61 -2.86 -10.60
N ASP A 50 2.49 -1.53 -10.60
CA ASP A 50 3.61 -0.59 -10.57
C ASP A 50 3.99 -0.15 -9.14
N LEU A 51 3.23 -0.56 -8.12
CA LEU A 51 3.53 -0.30 -6.71
C LEU A 51 4.33 -1.48 -6.14
N GLU A 52 5.65 -1.40 -6.25
CA GLU A 52 6.57 -2.34 -5.61
C GLU A 52 6.54 -2.21 -4.08
N GLY A 53 6.80 -3.32 -3.37
CA GLY A 53 6.88 -3.38 -1.91
C GLY A 53 5.73 -4.13 -1.24
N SER A 54 5.96 -4.64 -0.03
CA SER A 54 4.95 -5.25 0.84
C SER A 54 3.96 -4.20 1.37
N GLN A 55 2.78 -4.64 1.78
CA GLN A 55 1.78 -3.76 2.40
C GLN A 55 2.35 -3.02 3.63
N GLU A 56 3.14 -3.70 4.47
CA GLU A 56 3.76 -3.06 5.65
C GLU A 56 4.77 -1.97 5.27
N GLU A 57 5.54 -2.17 4.19
CA GLU A 57 6.46 -1.15 3.67
C GLU A 57 5.68 0.05 3.11
N GLN A 58 4.59 -0.18 2.39
CA GLN A 58 3.73 0.89 1.88
C GLN A 58 3.05 1.67 3.00
N GLU A 59 2.54 0.98 4.02
CA GLU A 59 1.97 1.61 5.21
C GLU A 59 3.01 2.42 5.99
N ALA A 60 4.26 1.95 6.03
CA ALA A 60 5.36 2.70 6.64
C ALA A 60 5.64 3.99 5.87
N LEU A 61 5.73 3.93 4.53
CA LEU A 61 5.94 5.10 3.67
C LEU A 61 4.77 6.10 3.76
N LEU A 62 3.52 5.62 3.79
CA LEU A 62 2.36 6.47 3.99
C LEU A 62 2.42 7.18 5.34
N ARG A 63 2.79 6.46 6.40
CA ARG A 63 2.93 7.04 7.74
C ARG A 63 4.06 8.05 7.79
N GLU A 64 5.18 7.79 7.13
CA GLU A 64 6.27 8.74 6.98
C GLU A 64 5.79 10.01 6.27
N GLY A 65 5.11 9.87 5.13
CA GLY A 65 4.56 11.00 4.36
C GLY A 65 3.58 11.84 5.16
N LEU A 66 2.65 11.22 5.90
CA LEU A 66 1.70 11.92 6.77
C LEU A 66 2.39 12.68 7.92
N ASN A 67 3.58 12.24 8.33
CA ASN A 67 4.37 12.89 9.37
C ASN A 67 5.45 13.84 8.82
N SER A 68 5.53 14.02 7.49
CA SER A 68 6.55 14.86 6.83
C SER A 68 6.28 16.36 6.91
N GLY A 69 5.14 16.74 7.49
CA GLY A 69 4.70 18.12 7.64
C GLY A 69 3.58 18.49 6.67
N GLU A 70 3.30 19.78 6.56
CA GLU A 70 2.27 20.28 5.64
C GLU A 70 2.72 20.12 4.18
N PRO A 71 1.82 19.70 3.27
CA PRO A 71 2.12 19.65 1.85
C PRO A 71 2.52 21.04 1.32
N VAL A 72 3.54 21.07 0.47
CA VAL A 72 3.89 22.28 -0.26
C VAL A 72 2.95 22.43 -1.45
N GLU A 73 2.31 23.59 -1.58
CA GLU A 73 1.49 23.93 -2.75
C GLU A 73 2.34 23.91 -4.02
N ALA A 74 1.87 23.20 -5.05
CA ALA A 74 2.56 23.06 -6.34
C ALA A 74 2.27 24.25 -7.27
N ASP A 75 2.67 25.44 -6.84
CA ASP A 75 2.54 26.68 -7.60
C ASP A 75 3.64 26.86 -8.68
N ASP A 76 3.54 27.92 -9.48
CA ASP A 76 4.51 28.21 -10.53
C ASP A 76 5.94 28.39 -9.98
N ALA A 77 6.08 28.93 -8.76
CA ALA A 77 7.39 29.13 -8.15
C ALA A 77 8.01 27.80 -7.68
N PHE A 78 7.20 26.85 -7.21
CA PHE A 78 7.60 25.49 -6.91
C PHE A 78 8.10 24.80 -8.18
N TRP A 79 7.32 24.78 -9.25
CA TRP A 79 7.70 24.10 -10.49
C TRP A 79 8.95 24.69 -11.13
N ASN A 80 9.09 26.02 -11.15
CA ASN A 80 10.29 26.68 -11.67
C ASN A 80 11.55 26.27 -10.88
N ARG A 81 11.48 26.24 -9.54
CA ARG A 81 12.60 25.79 -8.71
C ARG A 81 12.95 24.33 -8.96
N LEU A 82 11.95 23.46 -9.04
CA LEU A 82 12.15 22.04 -9.28
C LEU A 82 12.84 21.78 -10.64
N MET A 83 12.41 22.48 -11.69
CA MET A 83 13.02 22.37 -13.02
C MET A 83 14.48 22.83 -13.02
N VAL A 84 14.79 23.97 -12.40
CA VAL A 84 16.17 24.47 -12.30
C VAL A 84 17.08 23.47 -11.58
N GLU A 85 16.59 22.90 -10.49
CA GLU A 85 17.36 21.92 -9.72
C GLU A 85 17.56 20.62 -10.51
N THR A 86 16.53 20.16 -11.22
CA THR A 86 16.61 18.98 -12.08
C THR A 86 17.62 19.19 -13.22
N ASP A 87 17.58 20.36 -13.87
CA ASP A 87 18.53 20.71 -14.94
C ASP A 87 19.98 20.72 -14.41
N ARG A 88 20.20 21.25 -13.21
CA ARG A 88 21.51 21.21 -12.53
C ARG A 88 21.98 19.78 -12.32
N MET A 89 21.13 18.91 -11.76
CA MET A 89 21.47 17.50 -11.53
C MET A 89 21.80 16.76 -12.83
N VAL A 90 21.04 17.01 -13.90
CA VAL A 90 21.31 16.43 -15.23
C VAL A 90 22.64 16.91 -15.80
N ALA A 91 22.96 18.20 -15.68
CA ALA A 91 24.23 18.75 -16.14
C ALA A 91 25.41 18.12 -15.39
N GLU A 92 25.31 17.98 -14.07
CA GLU A 92 26.33 17.33 -13.24
C GLU A 92 26.53 15.85 -13.61
N HIS A 93 25.45 15.11 -13.87
CA HIS A 93 25.53 13.72 -14.30
C HIS A 93 26.21 13.59 -15.67
N ARG A 94 25.93 14.49 -16.62
CA ARG A 94 26.53 14.48 -17.95
C ARG A 94 28.01 14.89 -17.99
N ALA A 95 28.47 15.60 -16.95
CA ALA A 95 29.86 16.02 -16.81
C ALA A 95 30.77 14.94 -16.18
N ARG A 96 30.20 13.82 -15.74
CA ARG A 96 30.91 12.63 -15.24
C ARG A 96 31.15 11.64 -16.37
#